data_AF-A0A1G6JSY9-F1
#
_entry.id   AF-A0A1G6JSY9-F1
#
_cell.length_a   1.000
_cell.length_b   1.000
_cell.length_c   1.000
_cell.angle_alpha   90.00
_cell.angle_beta   90.00
_cell.angle_gamma   90.00
#
_symmetry.space_group_name_H-M   'P 1'
#
loop_
_entity.id
_entity.type
_entity.pdbx_description
1 polymer ?
#
loop_
_entity_poly.entity_id
_entity_poly.type
_entity_poly.pdbx_seq_one_letter_code
_entity_poly.pdbx_strand_id
1 'polypeptide(L)'
;MFGLFKKKQPQKIEPPQNWQQAYERCVERDLEYMKTSLVEKQSNYIKDMMSTFKPDSTVENYINDALTFAFTRHHFDLQQAYLECAIQRADLVLDRQHPNWHNQHWPQDLQPRYYSSIAILHAYSVAWYHNKEIDTAVLNQHSKILFEYCLNPDYTEWDDYTQSWYLIAVWDLMITGDLDAAARAIQVKKRFKWVKRFYEWTKALIEHLQQQDLSQDELKTFFDEPFDVIKGYRWMLDDKYDYKKGYDRADLWFVSTDKALIRLRLAVLRWKYIEQKTIEDNWTQVLQQIGDDEIVP
;
A
#
# COMPACT_ATOMS: atom_id res chain seq x y z
N MET A 1 19.79 22.72 50.07
CA MET A 1 18.54 21.94 50.13
C MET A 1 18.12 21.59 48.72
N PHE A 2 18.52 20.43 48.21
CA PHE A 2 18.08 19.91 46.91
C PHE A 2 17.09 18.77 47.17
N GLY A 3 15.82 19.00 46.86
CA GLY A 3 14.76 18.01 46.95
C GLY A 3 14.88 16.98 45.82
N LEU A 4 15.12 15.73 46.20
CA LEU A 4 15.09 14.57 45.31
C LEU A 4 13.66 14.31 44.84
N PHE A 5 13.38 14.58 43.56
CA PHE A 5 12.16 14.12 42.90
C PHE A 5 12.16 12.59 42.81
N LYS A 6 11.31 11.93 43.60
CA LYS A 6 11.01 10.50 43.43
C LYS A 6 10.31 10.31 42.08
N LYS A 7 11.02 9.77 41.09
CA LYS A 7 10.40 9.21 39.87
C LYS A 7 9.37 8.16 40.32
N LYS A 8 8.09 8.37 40.00
CA LYS A 8 7.07 7.32 40.12
C LYS A 8 7.55 6.14 39.27
N GLN A 9 7.77 4.99 39.89
CA GLN A 9 8.02 3.76 39.15
C GLN A 9 6.80 3.51 38.25
N PRO A 10 7.00 3.15 36.97
CA PRO A 10 5.90 2.76 36.11
C PRO A 10 5.19 1.58 36.78
N GLN A 11 3.87 1.68 36.91
CA GLN A 11 3.06 0.58 37.42
C GLN A 11 3.33 -0.63 36.54
N LYS A 12 3.74 -1.73 37.19
CA LYS A 12 3.93 -3.02 36.54
C LYS A 12 2.54 -3.46 36.08
N ILE A 13 2.24 -3.30 34.80
CA ILE A 13 1.01 -3.78 34.20
C ILE A 13 1.10 -5.30 34.26
N GLU A 14 0.30 -5.92 35.13
CA GLU A 14 0.19 -7.37 35.17
C GLU A 14 -0.37 -7.85 33.82
N PRO A 15 0.17 -8.91 33.22
CA PRO A 15 -0.38 -9.47 32.00
C PRO A 15 -1.84 -9.88 32.25
N PRO A 16 -2.77 -9.55 31.34
CA PRO A 16 -4.18 -9.87 31.51
C PRO A 16 -4.38 -11.38 31.68
N GLN A 17 -5.19 -11.79 32.66
CA GLN A 17 -5.50 -13.20 32.94
C GLN A 17 -6.22 -13.92 31.79
N ASN A 18 -6.74 -13.17 30.80
CA ASN A 18 -7.26 -13.70 29.56
C ASN A 18 -6.84 -12.77 28.41
N TRP A 19 -5.92 -13.23 27.56
CA TRP A 19 -5.44 -12.51 26.39
C TRP A 19 -6.56 -12.08 25.45
N GLN A 20 -7.65 -12.86 25.37
CA GLN A 20 -8.80 -12.57 24.51
C GLN A 20 -9.55 -11.30 24.96
N GLN A 21 -9.81 -11.15 26.26
CA GLN A 21 -10.45 -9.94 26.80
C GLN A 21 -9.57 -8.68 26.69
N ALA A 22 -8.24 -8.84 26.64
CA ALA A 22 -7.33 -7.73 26.42
C ALA A 22 -7.26 -7.34 24.95
N TYR A 23 -7.27 -8.34 24.06
CA TYR A 23 -7.36 -8.15 22.62
C TYR A 23 -8.67 -7.44 22.25
N GLU A 24 -9.82 -7.94 22.72
CA GLU A 24 -11.15 -7.33 22.50
C GLU A 24 -11.17 -5.86 22.97
N ARG A 25 -10.65 -5.57 24.16
CA ARG A 25 -10.54 -4.18 24.66
C ARG A 25 -9.62 -3.29 23.83
N CYS A 26 -8.53 -3.84 23.30
CA CYS A 26 -7.66 -3.09 22.38
C CYS A 26 -8.38 -2.80 21.07
N VAL A 27 -9.08 -3.79 20.49
CA VAL A 27 -9.88 -3.63 19.28
C VAL A 27 -10.96 -2.57 19.48
N GLU A 28 -11.75 -2.65 20.56
CA GLU A 28 -12.78 -1.65 20.89
C GLU A 28 -12.22 -0.23 21.04
N ARG A 29 -11.10 -0.08 21.74
CA ARG A 29 -10.43 1.22 21.91
C ARG A 29 -9.94 1.77 20.59
N ASP A 30 -9.29 0.94 19.78
CA ASP A 30 -8.73 1.37 18.50
C ASP A 30 -9.86 1.73 17.52
N LEU A 31 -10.99 1.02 17.58
CA LEU A 31 -12.20 1.37 16.85
C LEU A 31 -12.79 2.72 17.25
N GLU A 32 -12.87 3.01 18.55
CA GLU A 32 -13.38 4.29 19.03
C GLU A 32 -12.45 5.45 18.66
N TYR A 33 -11.15 5.22 18.75
CA TYR A 33 -10.14 6.16 18.25
C TYR A 33 -10.31 6.43 16.75
N MET A 34 -10.48 5.38 15.94
CA MET A 34 -10.63 5.49 14.48
C MET A 34 -11.94 6.20 14.11
N LYS A 35 -13.06 5.90 14.78
CA LYS A 35 -14.33 6.64 14.60
C LYS A 35 -14.16 8.14 14.89
N THR A 36 -13.56 8.46 16.03
CA THR A 36 -13.30 9.85 16.43
C THR A 36 -12.39 10.53 15.42
N SER A 37 -11.31 9.86 15.02
CA SER A 37 -10.37 10.35 14.02
C SER A 37 -11.02 10.57 12.66
N LEU A 38 -11.91 9.69 12.22
CA LEU A 38 -12.66 9.83 10.98
C LEU A 38 -13.52 11.09 10.99
N VAL A 39 -14.27 11.33 12.07
CA VAL A 39 -15.11 12.53 12.24
C VAL A 39 -14.26 13.80 12.24
N GLU A 40 -13.15 13.82 12.98
CA GLU A 40 -12.22 14.95 13.02
C GLU A 40 -11.60 15.23 11.65
N LYS A 41 -11.11 14.19 10.97
CA LYS A 41 -10.48 14.29 9.65
C LYS A 41 -11.49 14.73 8.59
N GLN A 42 -12.74 14.28 8.64
CA GLN A 42 -13.81 14.77 7.74
C GLN A 42 -14.10 16.25 7.99
N SER A 43 -14.17 16.66 9.26
CA SER A 43 -14.50 18.05 9.65
C SER A 43 -13.39 19.05 9.32
N ASN A 44 -12.12 18.66 9.43
CA ASN A 44 -10.97 19.54 9.18
C ASN A 44 -10.39 19.42 7.76
N TYR A 45 -11.00 18.59 6.90
CA TYR A 45 -10.41 18.16 5.64
C TYR A 45 -9.90 19.30 4.73
N ILE A 46 -10.74 20.30 4.46
CA ILE A 46 -10.37 21.41 3.55
C ILE A 46 -9.17 22.16 4.13
N LYS A 47 -9.16 22.38 5.45
CA LYS A 47 -8.09 23.09 6.14
C LYS A 47 -6.78 22.28 6.13
N ASP A 48 -6.85 20.98 6.39
CA ASP A 48 -5.68 20.10 6.43
C ASP A 48 -5.07 19.94 5.04
N MET A 49 -5.88 19.63 4.02
CA MET A 49 -5.43 19.54 2.62
C MET A 49 -4.80 20.82 2.09
N MET A 50 -5.36 21.97 2.46
CA MET A 50 -4.82 23.27 2.07
C MET A 50 -3.53 23.60 2.81
N SER A 51 -3.21 22.92 3.91
CA SER A 51 -1.99 23.14 4.68
C SER A 51 -0.89 22.10 4.39
N THR A 52 -1.24 20.94 3.83
CA THR A 52 -0.30 19.84 3.57
C THR A 52 0.34 19.94 2.19
N PHE A 53 1.67 19.89 2.13
CA PHE A 53 2.43 19.77 0.88
C PHE A 53 2.32 18.39 0.19
N LYS A 54 1.54 17.44 0.74
CA LYS A 54 1.46 16.02 0.32
C LYS A 54 0.02 15.48 0.39
N PRO A 55 -0.85 15.87 -0.56
CA PRO A 55 -2.25 15.43 -0.58
C PRO A 55 -2.39 13.90 -0.80
N ASP A 56 -1.43 13.27 -1.47
CA ASP A 56 -1.34 11.83 -1.71
C ASP A 56 -1.26 11.02 -0.42
N SER A 57 -0.44 11.46 0.55
CA SER A 57 -0.31 10.79 1.85
C SER A 57 -1.63 10.73 2.60
N THR A 58 -2.52 11.70 2.38
CA THR A 58 -3.83 11.76 3.03
C THR A 58 -4.81 10.73 2.44
N VAL A 59 -4.78 10.52 1.12
CA VAL A 59 -5.56 9.47 0.44
C VAL A 59 -4.99 8.10 0.80
N GLU A 60 -3.67 7.94 0.75
CA GLU A 60 -2.97 6.70 1.09
C GLU A 60 -3.30 6.24 2.52
N ASN A 61 -3.27 7.16 3.49
CA ASN A 61 -3.58 6.85 4.89
C ASN A 61 -4.98 6.27 5.07
N TYR A 62 -5.98 6.75 4.32
CA TYR A 62 -7.33 6.21 4.41
C TYR A 62 -7.48 4.85 3.77
N ILE A 63 -6.76 4.58 2.68
CA ILE A 63 -6.74 3.24 2.11
C ILE A 63 -6.02 2.28 3.06
N ASN A 64 -4.93 2.71 3.70
CA ASN A 64 -4.24 1.94 4.73
C ASN A 64 -5.15 1.64 5.94
N ASP A 65 -5.91 2.64 6.41
CA ASP A 65 -6.91 2.49 7.47
C ASP A 65 -8.00 1.48 7.05
N ALA A 66 -8.53 1.58 5.82
CA ALA A 66 -9.50 0.63 5.26
C ALA A 66 -8.94 -0.80 5.16
N LEU A 67 -7.70 -0.96 4.69
CA LEU A 67 -7.01 -2.26 4.61
C LEU A 67 -6.81 -2.89 5.98
N THR A 68 -6.53 -2.07 7.01
CA THR A 68 -6.43 -2.55 8.39
C THR A 68 -7.72 -3.23 8.84
N PHE A 69 -8.89 -2.64 8.53
CA PHE A 69 -10.19 -3.25 8.85
C PHE A 69 -10.52 -4.48 8.00
N ALA A 70 -10.09 -4.48 6.73
CA ALA A 70 -10.26 -5.63 5.86
C ALA A 70 -9.58 -6.89 6.43
N PHE A 71 -8.43 -6.72 7.11
CA PHE A 71 -7.65 -7.82 7.68
C PHE A 71 -8.10 -8.24 9.08
N THR A 72 -8.75 -7.36 9.84
CA THR A 72 -9.28 -7.72 11.17
C THR A 72 -10.69 -8.29 11.13
N ARG A 73 -11.34 -8.37 9.95
CA ARG A 73 -12.74 -8.85 9.76
C ARG A 73 -13.77 -8.11 10.62
N HIS A 74 -13.40 -6.98 11.20
CA HIS A 74 -14.25 -6.20 12.10
C HIS A 74 -14.60 -4.87 11.41
N HIS A 75 -15.90 -4.57 11.34
CA HIS A 75 -16.47 -3.28 10.91
C HIS A 75 -16.36 -2.95 9.41
N PHE A 76 -17.08 -3.73 8.59
CA PHE A 76 -17.32 -3.42 7.18
C PHE A 76 -17.78 -1.96 6.96
N ASP A 77 -18.68 -1.44 7.80
CA ASP A 77 -19.17 -0.06 7.70
C ASP A 77 -18.04 0.97 7.85
N LEU A 78 -17.06 0.73 8.73
CA LEU A 78 -15.91 1.61 8.90
C LEU A 78 -14.96 1.51 7.71
N GLN A 79 -14.67 0.30 7.24
CA GLN A 79 -13.91 0.09 6.01
C GLN A 79 -14.52 0.87 4.84
N GLN A 80 -15.83 0.77 4.65
CA GLN A 80 -16.55 1.51 3.60
C GLN A 80 -16.45 3.03 3.80
N ALA A 81 -16.61 3.53 5.03
CA ALA A 81 -16.52 4.96 5.31
C ALA A 81 -15.11 5.53 5.03
N TYR A 82 -14.05 4.76 5.35
CA TYR A 82 -12.67 5.14 5.02
C TYR A 82 -12.39 5.11 3.52
N LEU A 83 -12.93 4.14 2.79
CA LEU A 83 -12.84 4.07 1.33
C LEU A 83 -13.58 5.23 0.66
N GLU A 84 -14.81 5.51 1.08
CA GLU A 84 -15.60 6.65 0.60
C GLU A 84 -14.84 7.97 0.82
N CYS A 85 -14.22 8.12 1.99
CA CYS A 85 -13.35 9.24 2.28
C CYS A 85 -12.13 9.29 1.35
N ALA A 86 -11.45 8.17 1.10
CA ALA A 86 -10.33 8.14 0.15
C ALA A 86 -10.76 8.59 -1.25
N ILE A 87 -11.92 8.13 -1.72
CA ILE A 87 -12.52 8.47 -3.03
C ILE A 87 -12.83 9.96 -3.11
N GLN A 88 -13.64 10.49 -2.18
CA GLN A 88 -14.04 11.90 -2.16
C GLN A 88 -12.82 12.84 -2.13
N ARG A 89 -11.78 12.45 -1.38
CA ARG A 89 -10.56 13.24 -1.30
C ARG A 89 -9.75 13.20 -2.57
N ALA A 90 -9.65 12.04 -3.21
CA ALA A 90 -8.97 11.91 -4.48
C ALA A 90 -9.70 12.70 -5.57
N ASP A 91 -11.04 12.62 -5.65
CA ASP A 91 -11.85 13.38 -6.60
C ASP A 91 -11.57 14.88 -6.52
N LEU A 92 -11.50 15.44 -5.30
CA LEU A 92 -11.22 16.87 -5.09
C LEU A 92 -9.82 17.29 -5.51
N VAL A 93 -8.83 16.40 -5.40
CA VAL A 93 -7.48 16.68 -5.90
C VAL A 93 -7.42 16.47 -7.41
N LEU A 94 -8.10 15.48 -7.95
CA LEU A 94 -8.05 15.18 -9.37
C LEU A 94 -8.84 16.20 -10.21
N ASP A 95 -9.80 16.90 -9.60
CA ASP A 95 -10.51 18.03 -10.19
C ASP A 95 -9.61 19.27 -10.33
N ARG A 96 -9.05 19.45 -11.53
CA ARG A 96 -8.23 20.62 -11.88
C ARG A 96 -9.01 21.94 -11.91
N GLN A 97 -10.34 21.90 -11.90
CA GLN A 97 -11.18 23.10 -11.80
C GLN A 97 -11.45 23.50 -10.35
N HIS A 98 -11.02 22.69 -9.38
CA HIS A 98 -11.21 22.98 -7.98
C HIS A 98 -10.52 24.30 -7.60
N PRO A 99 -11.19 25.23 -6.89
CA PRO A 99 -10.65 26.56 -6.59
C PRO A 99 -9.27 26.57 -5.91
N ASN A 100 -8.93 25.50 -5.20
CA ASN A 100 -7.65 25.35 -4.51
C ASN A 100 -6.50 24.85 -5.40
N TRP A 101 -6.77 24.43 -6.64
CA TRP A 101 -5.74 23.93 -7.58
C TRP A 101 -4.66 24.97 -7.90
N HIS A 102 -5.02 26.26 -7.84
CA HIS A 102 -4.11 27.38 -8.11
C HIS A 102 -3.52 28.01 -6.84
N ASN A 103 -3.79 27.46 -5.66
CA ASN A 103 -3.31 28.00 -4.39
C ASN A 103 -1.85 27.61 -4.12
N GLN A 104 -1.04 28.48 -3.50
CA GLN A 104 0.40 28.28 -3.27
C GLN A 104 0.76 26.98 -2.52
N HIS A 105 -0.19 26.36 -1.81
CA HIS A 105 0.00 25.13 -1.06
C HIS A 105 -0.11 23.86 -1.92
N TRP A 106 -0.87 23.89 -3.01
CA TRP A 106 -0.84 22.86 -4.05
C TRP A 106 0.04 23.44 -5.15
N PRO A 107 1.27 22.93 -5.35
CA PRO A 107 2.13 23.48 -6.40
C PRO A 107 1.32 23.58 -7.71
N GLN A 108 1.43 24.69 -8.44
CA GLN A 108 0.73 24.85 -9.73
C GLN A 108 1.03 23.68 -10.69
N ASP A 109 2.18 23.04 -10.47
CA ASP A 109 2.54 21.71 -10.95
C ASP A 109 2.58 20.74 -9.77
N LEU A 110 1.42 20.26 -9.29
CA LEU A 110 1.38 19.09 -8.42
C LEU A 110 2.28 18.06 -9.12
N GLN A 111 3.45 17.78 -8.53
CA GLN A 111 4.52 17.09 -9.27
C GLN A 111 3.89 15.87 -9.95
N PRO A 112 4.16 15.58 -11.24
CA PRO A 112 3.46 14.53 -12.00
C PRO A 112 3.31 13.20 -11.25
N ARG A 113 4.27 12.92 -10.36
CA ARG A 113 4.24 11.89 -9.34
C ARG A 113 2.99 11.89 -8.45
N TYR A 114 2.70 12.99 -7.75
CA TYR A 114 1.60 13.08 -6.77
C TYR A 114 0.24 12.94 -7.45
N TYR A 115 0.03 13.63 -8.57
CA TYR A 115 -1.22 13.50 -9.32
C TYR A 115 -1.43 12.06 -9.79
N SER A 116 -0.39 11.44 -10.33
CA SER A 116 -0.48 10.06 -10.86
C SER A 116 -0.64 9.03 -9.76
N SER A 117 0.03 9.20 -8.61
CA SER A 117 -0.18 8.36 -7.44
C SER A 117 -1.62 8.43 -6.96
N ILE A 118 -2.19 9.64 -6.80
CA ILE A 118 -3.57 9.83 -6.36
C ILE A 118 -4.55 9.21 -7.36
N ALA A 119 -4.33 9.36 -8.67
CA ALA A 119 -5.19 8.75 -9.69
C ALA A 119 -5.19 7.21 -9.61
N ILE A 120 -4.03 6.60 -9.37
CA ILE A 120 -3.93 5.14 -9.19
C ILE A 120 -4.64 4.71 -7.90
N LEU A 121 -4.36 5.38 -6.78
CA LEU A 121 -5.01 5.12 -5.49
C LEU A 121 -6.53 5.26 -5.57
N HIS A 122 -6.99 6.26 -6.31
CA HIS A 122 -8.41 6.47 -6.60
C HIS A 122 -9.01 5.28 -7.34
N ALA A 123 -8.36 4.81 -8.41
CA ALA A 123 -8.84 3.66 -9.19
C ALA A 123 -8.97 2.39 -8.32
N TYR A 124 -8.00 2.11 -7.45
CA TYR A 124 -8.11 1.00 -6.48
C TYR A 124 -9.28 1.21 -5.50
N SER A 125 -9.41 2.41 -4.95
CA SER A 125 -10.42 2.72 -3.93
C SER A 125 -11.84 2.62 -4.50
N VAL A 126 -12.08 3.18 -5.69
CA VAL A 126 -13.37 3.12 -6.39
C VAL A 126 -13.73 1.68 -6.75
N ALA A 127 -12.78 0.93 -7.31
CA ALA A 127 -13.00 -0.46 -7.67
C ALA A 127 -13.37 -1.29 -6.44
N TRP A 128 -12.64 -1.14 -5.34
CA TRP A 128 -12.92 -1.84 -4.10
C TRP A 128 -14.26 -1.43 -3.48
N TYR A 129 -14.50 -0.13 -3.31
CA TYR A 129 -15.73 0.40 -2.70
C TYR A 129 -16.99 -0.06 -3.46
N HIS A 130 -16.95 -0.03 -4.79
CA HIS A 130 -18.08 -0.43 -5.63
C HIS A 130 -18.08 -1.91 -6.03
N ASN A 131 -17.11 -2.68 -5.57
CA ASN A 131 -16.92 -4.09 -5.91
C ASN A 131 -16.77 -4.37 -7.42
N LYS A 132 -16.06 -3.50 -8.15
CA LYS A 132 -15.90 -3.54 -9.62
C LYS A 132 -14.47 -3.85 -10.03
N GLU A 133 -14.25 -4.07 -11.33
CA GLU A 133 -12.91 -4.10 -11.90
C GLU A 133 -12.15 -2.78 -11.68
N ILE A 134 -10.81 -2.89 -11.61
CA ILE A 134 -9.92 -1.73 -11.52
C ILE A 134 -9.87 -1.04 -12.88
N ASP A 135 -9.94 0.30 -12.89
CA ASP A 135 -9.80 1.08 -14.12
C ASP A 135 -8.38 0.93 -14.71
N THR A 136 -8.26 0.04 -15.70
CA THR A 136 -6.98 -0.28 -16.32
C THR A 136 -6.45 0.85 -17.19
N ALA A 137 -7.30 1.73 -17.71
CA ALA A 137 -6.87 2.88 -18.51
C ALA A 137 -6.15 3.90 -17.62
N VAL A 138 -6.73 4.18 -16.44
CA VAL A 138 -6.12 5.05 -15.42
C VAL A 138 -4.77 4.48 -14.96
N LEU A 139 -4.72 3.20 -14.56
CA LEU A 139 -3.47 2.56 -14.14
C LEU A 139 -2.41 2.65 -15.25
N ASN A 140 -2.74 2.27 -16.48
CA ASN A 140 -1.78 2.29 -17.59
C ASN A 140 -1.24 3.70 -17.89
N GLN A 141 -2.10 4.71 -17.91
CA GLN A 141 -1.71 6.08 -18.17
C GLN A 141 -0.79 6.61 -17.06
N HIS A 142 -1.19 6.42 -15.81
CA HIS A 142 -0.50 7.01 -14.67
C HIS A 142 0.79 6.28 -14.30
N SER A 143 0.88 4.96 -14.51
CA SER A 143 2.15 4.23 -14.39
C SER A 143 3.21 4.76 -15.35
N LYS A 144 2.83 5.12 -16.59
CA LYS A 144 3.77 5.70 -17.58
C LYS A 144 4.32 7.05 -17.10
N ILE A 145 3.45 7.91 -16.58
CA ILE A 145 3.86 9.21 -16.00
C ILE A 145 4.80 8.99 -14.80
N LEU A 146 4.53 7.99 -13.95
CA LEU A 146 5.40 7.64 -12.83
C LEU A 146 6.78 7.17 -13.31
N PHE A 147 6.86 6.35 -14.36
CA PHE A 147 8.17 5.95 -14.91
C PHE A 147 8.96 7.14 -15.42
N GLU A 148 8.33 8.05 -16.17
CA GLU A 148 8.99 9.25 -16.67
C GLU A 148 9.53 10.11 -15.53
N TYR A 149 8.75 10.29 -14.47
CA TYR A 149 9.19 10.99 -13.27
C TYR A 149 10.37 10.30 -12.58
N CYS A 150 10.26 9.00 -12.28
CA CYS A 150 11.29 8.24 -11.57
C CYS A 150 12.61 8.10 -12.35
N LEU A 151 12.57 8.25 -13.67
CA LEU A 151 13.77 8.20 -14.52
C LEU A 151 14.35 9.58 -14.83
N ASN A 152 13.64 10.66 -14.47
CA ASN A 152 14.09 12.01 -14.74
C ASN A 152 15.23 12.41 -13.76
N PRO A 153 16.45 12.65 -14.28
CA PRO A 153 17.59 13.01 -13.45
C PRO A 153 17.51 14.42 -12.85
N ASP A 154 16.67 15.31 -13.40
CA ASP A 154 16.50 16.67 -12.91
C ASP A 154 15.60 16.73 -11.67
N TYR A 155 14.80 15.68 -11.44
CA TYR A 155 13.79 15.66 -10.39
C TYR A 155 14.03 14.61 -9.31
N THR A 156 14.79 13.54 -9.60
CA THR A 156 14.83 12.37 -8.71
C THR A 156 16.23 11.78 -8.56
N GLU A 157 16.57 11.44 -7.32
CA GLU A 157 17.68 10.54 -7.02
C GLU A 157 17.20 9.09 -7.12
N TRP A 158 18.06 8.17 -7.56
CA TRP A 158 17.72 6.74 -7.65
C TRP A 158 17.85 6.03 -6.30
N ASP A 159 17.16 6.55 -5.30
CA ASP A 159 17.12 6.05 -3.93
C ASP A 159 16.16 4.87 -3.74
N ASP A 160 16.01 4.38 -2.51
CA ASP A 160 15.11 3.26 -2.18
C ASP A 160 13.63 3.60 -2.43
N TYR A 161 13.25 4.84 -2.15
CA TYR A 161 11.91 5.37 -2.36
C TYR A 161 11.53 5.40 -3.85
N THR A 162 12.38 5.96 -4.69
CA THR A 162 12.17 6.04 -6.14
C THR A 162 12.20 4.66 -6.79
N GLN A 163 13.09 3.77 -6.33
CA GLN A 163 13.11 2.37 -6.78
C GLN A 163 11.81 1.63 -6.44
N SER A 164 11.26 1.85 -5.23
CA SER A 164 10.00 1.23 -4.81
C SER A 164 8.82 1.72 -5.67
N TRP A 165 8.71 3.04 -5.90
CA TRP A 165 7.67 3.61 -6.76
C TRP A 165 7.75 3.10 -8.19
N TYR A 166 8.97 3.02 -8.74
CA TYR A 166 9.16 2.48 -10.07
C TYR A 166 8.65 1.04 -10.16
N LEU A 167 8.98 0.20 -9.17
CA LEU A 167 8.55 -1.20 -9.17
C LEU A 167 7.04 -1.35 -8.99
N ILE A 168 6.42 -0.53 -8.14
CA ILE A 168 4.97 -0.48 -7.96
C ILE A 168 4.27 -0.15 -9.30
N ALA A 169 4.79 0.82 -10.05
CA ALA A 169 4.24 1.16 -11.36
C ALA A 169 4.39 0.01 -12.38
N VAL A 170 5.44 -0.83 -12.28
CA VAL A 170 5.56 -2.07 -13.06
C VAL A 170 4.45 -3.06 -12.67
N TRP A 171 4.19 -3.25 -11.37
CA TRP A 171 3.11 -4.12 -10.92
C TRP A 171 1.74 -3.62 -11.37
N ASP A 172 1.52 -2.30 -11.37
CA ASP A 172 0.28 -1.71 -11.87
C ASP A 172 0.09 -2.03 -13.38
N LEU A 173 1.16 -2.03 -14.20
CA LEU A 173 1.08 -2.53 -15.59
C LEU A 173 0.78 -4.03 -15.68
N MET A 174 1.32 -4.84 -14.77
CA MET A 174 0.98 -6.27 -14.73
C MET A 174 -0.50 -6.45 -14.36
N ILE A 175 -1.03 -5.65 -13.44
CA ILE A 175 -2.45 -5.70 -13.04
C ILE A 175 -3.36 -5.31 -14.19
N THR A 176 -2.97 -4.36 -15.04
CA THR A 176 -3.75 -4.01 -16.24
C THR A 176 -3.77 -5.12 -17.29
N GLY A 177 -2.84 -6.08 -17.22
CA GLY A 177 -2.67 -7.14 -18.22
C GLY A 177 -1.68 -6.78 -19.34
N ASP A 178 -1.07 -5.59 -19.32
CA ASP A 178 -0.06 -5.18 -20.29
C ASP A 178 1.33 -5.73 -19.90
N LEU A 179 1.45 -7.07 -19.95
CA LEU A 179 2.69 -7.78 -19.61
C LEU A 179 3.86 -7.37 -20.51
N ASP A 180 3.59 -6.99 -21.76
CA ASP A 180 4.60 -6.50 -22.70
C ASP A 180 5.16 -5.13 -22.27
N ALA A 181 4.31 -4.22 -21.81
CA ALA A 181 4.78 -2.96 -21.25
C ALA A 181 5.53 -3.16 -19.93
N ALA A 182 5.03 -4.05 -19.06
CA ALA A 182 5.72 -4.41 -17.81
C ALA A 182 7.12 -4.98 -18.10
N ALA A 183 7.22 -5.90 -19.07
CA ALA A 183 8.48 -6.49 -19.52
C ALA A 183 9.45 -5.45 -20.08
N ARG A 184 8.97 -4.46 -20.84
CA ARG A 184 9.83 -3.36 -21.31
C ARG A 184 10.29 -2.46 -20.16
N ALA A 185 9.39 -2.13 -19.23
CA ALA A 185 9.70 -1.26 -18.09
C ALA A 185 10.72 -1.90 -17.13
N ILE A 186 10.59 -3.19 -16.84
CA ILE A 186 11.50 -3.88 -15.90
C ILE A 186 12.94 -4.02 -16.42
N GLN A 187 13.19 -3.87 -17.73
CA GLN A 187 14.55 -3.93 -18.32
C GLN A 187 15.28 -2.59 -18.32
N VAL A 188 14.87 -1.65 -17.46
CA VAL A 188 15.51 -0.34 -17.34
C VAL A 188 16.99 -0.45 -16.95
N LYS A 189 17.84 0.41 -17.51
CA LYS A 189 19.30 0.46 -17.24
C LYS A 189 19.62 1.14 -15.91
N LYS A 190 18.93 0.76 -14.83
CA LYS A 190 19.14 1.25 -13.47
C LYS A 190 19.40 0.09 -12.53
N ARG A 191 20.22 0.33 -11.49
CA ARG A 191 20.54 -0.69 -10.49
C ARG A 191 19.55 -0.60 -9.33
N PHE A 192 18.76 -1.66 -9.11
CA PHE A 192 17.87 -1.78 -7.96
C PHE A 192 18.64 -2.30 -6.74
N LYS A 193 19.41 -1.43 -6.07
CA LYS A 193 20.22 -1.84 -4.91
C LYS A 193 19.36 -2.15 -3.69
N TRP A 194 18.31 -1.37 -3.45
CA TRP A 194 17.60 -1.38 -2.17
C TRP A 194 16.42 -2.34 -2.14
N VAL A 195 15.78 -2.54 -3.30
CA VAL A 195 14.62 -3.42 -3.50
C VAL A 195 14.97 -4.59 -4.43
N LYS A 196 16.25 -4.99 -4.45
CA LYS A 196 16.83 -5.94 -5.41
C LYS A 196 16.02 -7.23 -5.50
N ARG A 197 15.69 -7.85 -4.37
CA ARG A 197 14.94 -9.13 -4.34
C ARG A 197 13.57 -9.01 -5.00
N PHE A 198 12.82 -7.94 -4.70
CA PHE A 198 11.55 -7.68 -5.35
C PHE A 198 11.71 -7.39 -6.84
N TYR A 199 12.74 -6.66 -7.25
CA TYR A 199 13.04 -6.43 -8.67
C TYR A 199 13.34 -7.73 -9.42
N GLU A 200 14.22 -8.57 -8.89
CA GLU A 200 14.60 -9.86 -9.50
C GLU A 200 13.38 -10.80 -9.58
N TRP A 201 12.61 -10.89 -8.50
CA TRP A 201 11.36 -11.64 -8.47
C TRP A 201 10.34 -11.11 -9.49
N THR A 202 10.14 -9.80 -9.57
CA THR A 202 9.19 -9.18 -10.52
C THR A 202 9.57 -9.49 -11.96
N LYS A 203 10.87 -9.40 -12.27
CA LYS A 203 11.39 -9.75 -13.59
C LYS A 203 11.09 -11.22 -13.93
N ALA A 204 11.41 -12.15 -13.02
CA ALA A 204 11.14 -13.57 -13.21
C ALA A 204 9.63 -13.87 -13.29
N LEU A 205 8.80 -13.18 -12.50
CA LEU A 205 7.35 -13.32 -12.57
C LEU A 205 6.82 -12.93 -13.95
N ILE A 206 7.25 -11.79 -14.51
CA ILE A 206 6.84 -11.36 -15.85
C ILE A 206 7.25 -12.39 -16.89
N GLU A 207 8.48 -12.91 -16.82
CA GLU A 207 8.97 -13.95 -17.73
C GLU A 207 8.13 -15.23 -17.63
N HIS A 208 7.78 -15.68 -16.41
CA HIS A 208 6.91 -16.83 -16.18
C HIS A 208 5.48 -16.62 -16.69
N LEU A 209 4.89 -15.43 -16.49
CA LEU A 209 3.54 -15.11 -16.97
C LEU A 209 3.45 -15.02 -18.51
N GLN A 210 4.58 -14.77 -19.19
CA GLN A 210 4.65 -14.76 -20.65
C GLN A 210 4.95 -16.14 -21.25
N GLN A 211 5.34 -17.14 -20.45
CA GLN A 211 5.59 -18.51 -20.91
C GLN A 211 4.28 -19.30 -21.04
N GLN A 212 4.09 -19.99 -22.15
CA GLN A 212 2.88 -20.79 -22.41
C GLN A 212 2.89 -22.16 -21.71
N ASP A 213 4.06 -22.66 -21.33
CA ASP A 213 4.25 -24.06 -20.89
C ASP A 213 4.44 -24.22 -19.37
N LEU A 214 4.43 -23.13 -18.60
CA LEU A 214 4.63 -23.22 -17.14
C LEU A 214 3.37 -23.78 -16.48
N SER A 215 3.52 -24.80 -15.63
CA SER A 215 2.37 -25.33 -14.91
C SER A 215 1.84 -24.32 -13.89
N GLN A 216 0.53 -24.33 -13.64
CA GLN A 216 -0.09 -23.43 -12.66
C GLN A 216 0.44 -23.68 -11.24
N ASP A 217 0.78 -24.92 -10.90
CA ASP A 217 1.34 -25.26 -9.59
C ASP A 217 2.76 -24.70 -9.40
N GLU A 218 3.58 -24.72 -10.45
CA GLU A 218 4.91 -24.08 -10.43
C GLU A 218 4.80 -22.57 -10.30
N LEU A 219 3.91 -21.94 -11.07
CA LEU A 219 3.67 -20.50 -11.00
C LEU A 219 3.17 -20.08 -9.61
N LYS A 220 2.25 -20.86 -9.03
CA LYS A 220 1.74 -20.65 -7.68
C LYS A 220 2.86 -20.75 -6.64
N THR A 221 3.66 -21.81 -6.70
CA THR A 221 4.79 -22.01 -5.77
C THR A 221 5.80 -20.87 -5.85
N PHE A 222 6.09 -20.40 -7.06
CA PHE A 222 6.97 -19.24 -7.28
C PHE A 222 6.38 -17.93 -6.71
N PHE A 223 5.05 -17.75 -6.82
CA PHE A 223 4.37 -16.58 -6.31
C PHE A 223 4.25 -16.58 -4.77
N ASP A 224 4.03 -17.76 -4.17
CA ASP A 224 3.80 -17.93 -2.73
C ASP A 224 5.00 -17.45 -1.88
N GLU A 225 6.23 -17.58 -2.37
CA GLU A 225 7.44 -17.20 -1.59
C GLU A 225 7.41 -15.75 -1.06
N PRO A 226 7.32 -14.69 -1.88
CA PRO A 226 7.17 -13.35 -1.35
C PRO A 226 5.81 -13.11 -0.70
N PHE A 227 4.75 -13.74 -1.22
CA PHE A 227 3.39 -13.50 -0.77
C PHE A 227 3.19 -13.88 0.70
N ASP A 228 3.73 -15.03 1.11
CA ASP A 228 3.67 -15.51 2.48
C ASP A 228 4.48 -14.61 3.43
N VAL A 229 5.63 -14.11 2.97
CA VAL A 229 6.46 -13.19 3.76
C VAL A 229 5.72 -11.88 4.01
N ILE A 230 5.12 -11.28 2.98
CA ILE A 230 4.47 -9.99 3.11
C ILE A 230 3.12 -10.05 3.84
N LYS A 231 2.45 -11.22 3.82
CA LYS A 231 1.17 -11.45 4.49
C LYS A 231 1.32 -11.26 6.00
N GLY A 232 2.38 -11.80 6.57
CA GLY A 232 2.64 -11.70 8.01
C GLY A 232 2.63 -10.25 8.50
N TYR A 233 1.78 -9.91 9.48
CA TYR A 233 1.68 -8.59 10.09
C TYR A 233 3.05 -8.02 10.52
N ARG A 234 4.01 -8.89 10.81
CA ARG A 234 5.38 -8.57 11.22
C ARG A 234 6.43 -8.63 10.11
N TRP A 235 6.07 -8.67 8.82
CA TRP A 235 7.05 -8.73 7.73
C TRP A 235 8.16 -7.66 7.78
N MET A 236 7.88 -6.54 8.47
CA MET A 236 8.81 -5.44 8.73
C MET A 236 9.16 -5.26 10.22
N LEU A 237 8.63 -6.10 11.11
CA LEU A 237 8.84 -6.09 12.57
C LEU A 237 9.60 -7.32 13.07
N ASP A 238 9.75 -8.38 12.27
CA ASP A 238 10.40 -9.60 12.72
C ASP A 238 11.83 -9.28 13.17
N ASP A 239 12.10 -9.65 14.43
CA ASP A 239 13.18 -9.18 15.30
C ASP A 239 14.60 -9.67 14.89
N LYS A 240 14.87 -9.72 13.58
CA LYS A 240 16.20 -9.89 12.98
C LYS A 240 16.64 -8.66 12.19
N TYR A 241 16.02 -7.50 12.43
CA TYR A 241 16.60 -6.17 12.12
C TYR A 241 17.81 -5.88 13.02
N ASP A 242 18.74 -6.82 13.10
CA ASP A 242 20.03 -6.56 13.69
C ASP A 242 20.88 -5.90 12.59
N TYR A 243 20.88 -4.57 12.58
CA TYR A 243 21.89 -3.80 11.84
C TYR A 243 23.32 -4.28 12.15
N LYS A 244 23.53 -5.08 13.22
CA LYS A 244 24.81 -5.71 13.59
C LYS A 244 25.04 -7.10 12.97
N LYS A 245 24.03 -7.79 12.39
CA LYS A 245 24.20 -9.12 11.75
C LYS A 245 24.64 -9.08 10.28
N GLY A 246 24.73 -7.90 9.67
CA GLY A 246 25.41 -7.74 8.38
C GLY A 246 24.66 -8.26 7.15
N TYR A 247 23.34 -8.47 7.21
CA TYR A 247 22.55 -8.69 5.99
C TYR A 247 22.43 -7.38 5.20
N ASP A 248 22.77 -7.39 3.90
CA ASP A 248 22.51 -6.26 3.02
C ASP A 248 20.99 -6.13 2.82
N ARG A 249 20.46 -4.89 2.86
CA ARG A 249 19.03 -4.63 2.62
C ARG A 249 18.55 -5.21 1.29
N ALA A 250 19.46 -5.36 0.34
CA ALA A 250 19.22 -5.93 -0.99
C ALA A 250 18.65 -7.37 -0.97
N ASP A 251 18.98 -8.19 0.03
CA ASP A 251 18.57 -9.61 0.09
C ASP A 251 17.22 -9.80 0.82
N LEU A 252 16.59 -8.72 1.24
CA LEU A 252 15.32 -8.70 1.96
C LEU A 252 14.16 -8.44 1.01
N TRP A 253 12.97 -8.93 1.38
CA TRP A 253 11.69 -8.51 0.79
C TRP A 253 11.32 -7.11 1.30
N PHE A 254 12.12 -6.10 0.92
CA PHE A 254 12.00 -4.73 1.38
C PHE A 254 11.51 -3.77 0.29
N VAL A 255 10.64 -2.86 0.70
CA VAL A 255 10.05 -1.75 -0.06
C VAL A 255 9.86 -0.58 0.90
N SER A 256 10.22 0.63 0.49
CA SER A 256 10.30 1.78 1.40
C SER A 256 9.00 2.59 1.48
N THR A 257 7.98 2.27 0.68
CA THR A 257 6.69 2.99 0.61
C THR A 257 5.51 2.01 0.52
N ASP A 258 4.30 2.50 0.84
CA ASP A 258 3.01 1.91 0.44
C ASP A 258 2.77 0.46 0.90
N LYS A 259 3.24 0.09 2.09
CA LYS A 259 3.28 -1.30 2.58
C LYS A 259 1.95 -2.05 2.46
N ALA A 260 0.85 -1.47 2.92
CA ALA A 260 -0.45 -2.15 2.86
C ALA A 260 -0.96 -2.24 1.42
N LEU A 261 -0.69 -1.23 0.60
CA LEU A 261 -1.04 -1.23 -0.82
C LEU A 261 -0.21 -2.22 -1.63
N ILE A 262 1.02 -2.55 -1.20
CA ILE A 262 1.82 -3.61 -1.80
C ILE A 262 1.17 -4.97 -1.57
N ARG A 263 0.65 -5.21 -0.37
CA ARG A 263 -0.16 -6.41 -0.09
C ARG A 263 -1.40 -6.45 -0.98
N LEU A 264 -2.13 -5.34 -1.09
CA LEU A 264 -3.29 -5.22 -1.96
C LEU A 264 -2.94 -5.58 -3.42
N ARG A 265 -1.88 -4.98 -3.96
CA ARG A 265 -1.42 -5.26 -5.33
C ARG A 265 -1.06 -6.71 -5.55
N LEU A 266 -0.36 -7.33 -4.61
CA LEU A 266 0.01 -8.73 -4.72
C LEU A 266 -1.19 -9.66 -4.56
N ALA A 267 -2.18 -9.32 -3.75
CA ALA A 267 -3.46 -10.03 -3.70
C ALA A 267 -4.21 -9.97 -5.03
N VAL A 268 -4.22 -8.79 -5.67
CA VAL A 268 -4.82 -8.57 -6.98
C VAL A 268 -4.08 -9.37 -8.06
N LEU A 269 -2.75 -9.32 -8.09
CA LEU A 269 -1.93 -10.12 -9.00
C LEU A 269 -2.16 -11.63 -8.81
N ARG A 270 -2.21 -12.09 -7.56
CA ARG A 270 -2.53 -13.49 -7.25
C ARG A 270 -3.89 -13.90 -7.78
N TRP A 271 -4.91 -13.09 -7.50
CA TRP A 271 -6.27 -13.36 -7.94
C TRP A 271 -6.38 -13.46 -9.46
N LYS A 272 -5.69 -12.56 -10.16
CA LYS A 272 -5.70 -12.49 -11.62
C LYS A 272 -4.92 -13.63 -12.28
N TYR A 273 -3.70 -13.91 -11.81
CA TYR A 273 -2.76 -14.78 -12.53
C TYR A 273 -2.65 -16.20 -11.96
N ILE A 274 -2.87 -16.37 -10.66
CA ILE A 274 -2.80 -17.67 -9.99
C ILE A 274 -4.19 -18.28 -9.87
N GLU A 275 -5.14 -17.51 -9.34
CA GLU A 275 -6.52 -17.97 -9.19
C GLU A 275 -7.31 -17.89 -10.51
N GLN A 276 -6.83 -17.09 -11.47
CA GLN A 276 -7.43 -16.89 -12.80
C GLN A 276 -8.91 -16.48 -12.75
N LYS A 277 -9.24 -15.59 -11.81
CA LYS A 277 -10.61 -15.09 -11.57
C LYS A 277 -10.73 -13.59 -11.83
N THR A 278 -11.95 -13.14 -12.11
CA THR A 278 -12.31 -11.72 -12.21
C THR A 278 -12.30 -11.07 -10.82
N ILE A 279 -11.88 -9.81 -10.75
CA ILE A 279 -11.83 -9.05 -9.49
C ILE A 279 -13.21 -8.51 -9.14
N GLU A 280 -13.97 -8.09 -10.16
CA GLU A 280 -15.36 -7.67 -9.99
C GLU A 280 -16.15 -8.72 -9.23
N ASP A 281 -16.96 -8.23 -8.30
CA ASP A 281 -17.74 -8.98 -7.34
C ASP A 281 -16.98 -9.84 -6.31
N ASN A 282 -15.64 -9.84 -6.33
CA ASN A 282 -14.80 -10.74 -5.54
C ASN A 282 -13.80 -10.04 -4.61
N TRP A 283 -13.92 -8.73 -4.37
CA TRP A 283 -12.95 -7.98 -3.56
C TRP A 283 -12.76 -8.54 -2.15
N THR A 284 -13.81 -9.05 -1.52
CA THR A 284 -13.71 -9.68 -0.21
C THR A 284 -12.77 -10.89 -0.23
N GLN A 285 -12.91 -11.77 -1.23
CA GLN A 285 -12.06 -12.94 -1.41
C GLN A 285 -10.64 -12.53 -1.79
N VAL A 286 -10.49 -11.50 -2.63
CA VAL A 286 -9.17 -10.94 -2.97
C VAL A 286 -8.42 -10.55 -1.69
N LEU A 287 -9.06 -9.80 -0.80
CA LEU A 287 -8.46 -9.29 0.44
C LEU A 287 -8.24 -10.37 1.50
N GLN A 288 -9.08 -11.41 1.53
CA GLN A 288 -8.88 -12.55 2.43
C GLN A 288 -7.53 -13.25 2.20
N GLN A 289 -6.96 -13.19 0.99
CA GLN A 289 -5.66 -13.78 0.70
C GLN A 289 -4.51 -13.14 1.50
N ILE A 290 -4.66 -11.88 1.92
CA ILE A 290 -3.63 -11.10 2.63
C ILE A 290 -4.00 -10.78 4.09
N GLY A 291 -5.10 -11.33 4.60
CA GLY A 291 -5.46 -11.29 6.02
C GLY A 291 -4.74 -12.39 6.80
N ASP A 292 -4.15 -12.06 7.95
CA ASP A 292 -3.43 -13.05 8.77
C ASP A 292 -4.37 -14.12 9.34
N ASP A 293 -4.03 -15.39 9.10
CA ASP A 293 -4.71 -16.53 9.73
C ASP A 293 -4.37 -16.63 11.23
N GLU A 294 -3.26 -16.00 11.68
CA GLU A 294 -2.77 -16.02 13.07
C GLU A 294 -3.42 -14.99 14.00
N ILE A 295 -4.19 -14.02 13.47
CA ILE A 295 -4.96 -13.06 14.30
C ILE A 295 -6.31 -13.67 14.72
N VAL A 296 -6.58 -14.92 14.32
CA VAL A 296 -7.75 -15.70 14.70
C VAL A 296 -7.32 -16.84 15.65
N PRO A 297 -7.65 -16.77 16.95
CA PRO A 297 -7.84 -17.97 17.76
C PRO A 297 -9.08 -18.76 17.33
#